data_AF-A0AAE4ESS3-F1
#
_entry.id   AF-A0AAE4ESS3-F1
#
_cell.length_a   1.000
_cell.length_b   1.000
_cell.length_c   1.000
_cell.angle_alpha   90.00
_cell.angle_beta   90.00
_cell.angle_gamma   90.00
#
_symmetry.space_group_name_H-M   'P 1'
#
loop_
_entity.id
_entity.type
_entity.pdbx_description
1 polymer ?
#
loop_
_entity_poly.entity_id
_entity_poly.type
_entity_poly.pdbx_seq_one_letter_code
_entity_poly.pdbx_strand_id
1 'polypeptide(L)'
;MQALDQAIFDAPYIVIDRDNNKVVTATTADAARVALHQHAAAVSIVGTARAGIEVVDVDAADTGAPAEAGTAASEDLRDWLTGYGLPYLRRASGRPGGHHLIARVPAELLDAFAAYVADVAVHHGVAATLRVPRTLRLLTAEHRHGNPAPVLDGTMTPADAPAASTSPARAPKRPACRPAPGPSGTGQQTASEREYGRTCAAIRRGLNFTQTWAILGDCQVVERGQADFRKYMWFPAVTEIAAERGLDEDAAWDLAREASAARARALGRRAWRDRYWLPAVERAADPAQRRVRRLTDRPDEPTQPDTVDPAQRAAAIERTRTAMHDAAADLIASFRPQRQKSIRAVIDALAVALVSRDGSIDVRTLAEQACVSKGVTVQVKADLTEHGIIAVAEKYGGGADDCHRYVLGPRADQALPQNETTRWYTPTPRTYGHANPERMRLHHVRERTRWKLRCTLEEATRQTGERWSTSQHPAAKTARSLWAQRARWDALPDDVQEQKRKQRRAFLGKLDPGERSRWFDWLNKRDSIAQAAARARTGQDHPADVALLTSAPMTVHLGMRERTWLDGPTAGRAGPSQLLLFNRAA
;
A
#
# COMPACT_ATOMS: atom_id res chain seq x y z
N MET A 1 -42.72 -13.69 1.22
CA MET A 1 -41.25 -13.92 1.24
C MET A 1 -40.80 -15.10 0.38
N GLN A 2 -41.33 -16.31 0.53
CA GLN A 2 -40.89 -17.47 -0.28
C GLN A 2 -41.11 -17.29 -1.79
N ALA A 3 -42.26 -16.73 -2.20
CA ALA A 3 -42.52 -16.38 -3.60
C ALA A 3 -41.52 -15.34 -4.16
N LEU A 4 -41.03 -14.44 -3.30
CA LEU A 4 -40.02 -13.45 -3.69
C LEU A 4 -38.63 -14.07 -3.79
N ASP A 5 -38.27 -14.99 -2.89
CA ASP A 5 -37.04 -15.79 -3.01
C ASP A 5 -36.98 -16.54 -4.34
N GLN A 6 -38.06 -17.23 -4.71
CA GLN A 6 -38.16 -17.95 -5.99
C GLN A 6 -38.12 -17.01 -7.21
N ALA A 7 -38.62 -15.79 -7.06
CA ALA A 7 -38.63 -14.80 -8.13
C ALA A 7 -37.25 -14.17 -8.35
N ILE A 8 -36.51 -13.83 -7.30
CA ILE A 8 -35.23 -13.09 -7.42
C ILE A 8 -34.00 -13.98 -7.46
N PHE A 9 -34.07 -15.19 -6.92
CA PHE A 9 -32.96 -16.15 -6.95
C PHE A 9 -33.19 -17.27 -7.97
N ASP A 10 -32.09 -17.82 -8.45
CA ASP A 10 -32.03 -18.94 -9.38
C ASP A 10 -30.93 -19.93 -8.94
N ALA A 11 -30.94 -21.11 -9.57
CA ALA A 11 -29.93 -22.13 -9.36
C ALA A 11 -28.52 -21.61 -9.75
N PRO A 12 -27.46 -22.12 -9.09
CA PRO A 12 -27.48 -23.13 -8.04
C PRO A 12 -27.93 -22.59 -6.67
N TYR A 13 -28.73 -23.38 -5.96
CA TYR A 13 -29.03 -23.18 -4.54
C TYR A 13 -28.03 -23.99 -3.72
N ILE A 14 -27.24 -23.32 -2.89
CA ILE A 14 -26.13 -23.93 -2.14
C ILE A 14 -26.51 -23.94 -0.67
N VAL A 15 -26.60 -25.13 -0.10
CA VAL A 15 -26.76 -25.34 1.34
C VAL A 15 -25.39 -25.29 1.99
N ILE A 16 -25.22 -24.45 3.01
CA ILE A 16 -23.93 -24.20 3.67
C ILE A 16 -23.96 -24.55 5.16
N ASP A 17 -22.78 -24.85 5.71
CA ASP A 17 -22.55 -25.03 7.15
C ASP A 17 -22.20 -23.70 7.87
N ARG A 18 -21.90 -23.78 9.17
CA ARG A 18 -21.55 -22.62 10.03
C ARG A 18 -20.29 -21.90 9.60
N ASP A 19 -19.39 -22.59 8.92
CA ASP A 19 -18.10 -22.08 8.44
C ASP A 19 -18.19 -21.64 6.97
N ASN A 20 -19.41 -21.61 6.41
CA ASN A 20 -19.70 -21.21 5.04
C ASN A 20 -19.21 -22.21 3.98
N ASN A 21 -18.89 -23.46 4.38
CA ASN A 21 -18.57 -24.52 3.45
C ASN A 21 -19.84 -25.07 2.81
N LYS A 22 -19.75 -25.45 1.54
CA LYS A 22 -20.82 -26.13 0.83
C LYS A 22 -21.06 -27.51 1.44
N VAL A 23 -22.30 -27.77 1.86
CA VAL A 23 -22.79 -29.10 2.24
C VAL A 23 -23.34 -29.82 1.00
N VAL A 24 -24.27 -29.18 0.29
CA VAL A 24 -24.91 -29.74 -0.91
C VAL A 24 -25.43 -28.63 -1.82
N THR A 25 -25.61 -28.95 -3.11
CA THR A 25 -26.19 -28.04 -4.10
C THR A 25 -27.48 -28.62 -4.64
N ALA A 26 -28.52 -27.79 -4.73
CA ALA A 26 -29.82 -28.11 -5.26
C ALA A 26 -30.15 -27.22 -6.47
N THR A 27 -30.98 -27.74 -7.36
CA THR A 27 -31.46 -27.03 -8.55
C THR A 27 -32.73 -26.21 -8.30
N THR A 28 -33.41 -26.42 -7.17
CA THR A 28 -34.59 -25.65 -6.76
C THR A 28 -34.48 -25.19 -5.32
N ALA A 29 -35.14 -24.08 -4.99
CA ALA A 29 -35.19 -23.57 -3.62
C ALA A 29 -35.83 -24.58 -2.66
N ASP A 30 -36.86 -25.31 -3.10
CA ASP A 30 -37.56 -26.30 -2.29
C ASP A 30 -36.67 -27.52 -2.00
N ALA A 31 -35.93 -28.01 -2.99
CA ALA A 31 -34.94 -29.07 -2.78
C ALA A 31 -33.82 -28.61 -1.83
N ALA A 32 -33.40 -27.35 -1.89
CA ALA A 32 -32.43 -26.79 -0.95
C ALA A 32 -32.96 -26.73 0.49
N ARG A 33 -34.25 -26.41 0.67
CA ARG A 33 -34.92 -26.42 1.99
C ARG A 33 -35.01 -27.83 2.56
N VAL A 34 -35.37 -28.81 1.74
CA VAL A 34 -35.38 -30.22 2.14
C VAL A 34 -33.98 -30.65 2.57
N ALA A 35 -32.95 -30.31 1.78
CA ALA A 35 -31.56 -30.62 2.09
C ALA A 35 -31.07 -29.94 3.38
N LEU A 36 -31.46 -28.69 3.65
CA LEU A 36 -31.13 -27.98 4.89
C LEU A 36 -31.60 -28.76 6.12
N HIS A 37 -32.77 -29.41 6.06
CA HIS A 37 -33.30 -30.21 7.16
C HIS A 37 -32.73 -31.64 7.23
N GLN A 38 -32.32 -32.21 6.10
CA GLN A 38 -31.78 -33.58 6.03
C GLN A 38 -30.31 -33.67 6.48
N HIS A 39 -29.54 -32.61 6.30
CA HIS A 39 -28.11 -32.59 6.64
C HIS A 39 -27.87 -31.89 7.98
N ALA A 40 -27.46 -32.65 9.01
CA ALA A 40 -27.23 -32.12 10.36
C ALA A 40 -26.20 -30.97 10.45
N ALA A 41 -25.26 -30.88 9.51
CA ALA A 41 -24.26 -29.82 9.45
C ALA A 41 -24.73 -28.54 8.74
N ALA A 42 -25.87 -28.59 8.04
CA ALA A 42 -26.40 -27.47 7.27
C ALA A 42 -27.09 -26.44 8.16
N VAL A 43 -26.85 -25.15 7.88
CA VAL A 43 -27.40 -24.04 8.69
C VAL A 43 -28.01 -22.90 7.87
N SER A 44 -27.72 -22.79 6.57
CA SER A 44 -28.29 -21.72 5.75
C SER A 44 -28.29 -22.09 4.26
N ILE A 45 -29.03 -21.34 3.45
CA ILE A 45 -29.17 -21.53 2.01
C ILE A 45 -28.77 -20.24 1.29
N VAL A 46 -27.92 -20.39 0.29
CA VAL A 46 -27.46 -19.34 -0.62
C VAL A 46 -28.07 -19.59 -2.01
N GLY A 47 -28.63 -18.55 -2.63
CA GLY A 47 -29.08 -18.55 -4.02
C GLY A 47 -28.25 -17.60 -4.88
N THR A 48 -28.37 -17.71 -6.20
CA THR A 48 -27.77 -16.76 -7.14
C THR A 48 -28.84 -15.79 -7.62
N ALA A 49 -28.66 -14.49 -7.44
CA ALA A 49 -29.65 -13.53 -7.92
C ALA A 49 -29.74 -13.56 -9.45
N ARG A 50 -30.97 -13.43 -9.97
CA ARG A 50 -31.25 -13.45 -11.41
C ARG A 50 -30.57 -12.30 -12.15
N ALA A 51 -30.38 -12.49 -13.46
CA ALA A 51 -29.86 -11.45 -14.34
C ALA A 51 -30.71 -10.18 -14.30
N GLY A 52 -30.12 -9.03 -13.97
CA GLY A 52 -30.81 -7.75 -13.80
C GLY A 52 -31.28 -7.46 -12.36
N ILE A 53 -31.10 -8.42 -11.44
CA ILE A 53 -31.11 -8.17 -10.00
C ILE A 53 -29.67 -8.03 -9.56
N GLU A 54 -29.39 -6.97 -8.83
CA GLU A 54 -28.07 -6.60 -8.33
C GLU A 54 -28.07 -6.66 -6.80
N VAL A 55 -26.95 -7.08 -6.22
CA VAL A 55 -26.83 -7.34 -4.78
C VAL A 55 -25.60 -6.64 -4.23
N VAL A 56 -25.81 -5.78 -3.23
CA VAL A 56 -24.75 -5.12 -2.47
C VAL A 56 -24.68 -5.72 -1.08
N ASP A 57 -23.48 -6.08 -0.66
CA ASP A 57 -23.17 -6.55 0.68
C ASP A 57 -22.41 -5.45 1.43
N VAL A 58 -22.98 -4.96 2.54
CA VAL A 58 -22.42 -3.92 3.40
C VAL A 58 -21.97 -4.56 4.71
N ASP A 59 -20.70 -4.43 5.05
CA ASP A 59 -20.11 -4.96 6.29
C ASP A 59 -19.16 -3.95 6.94
N ALA A 60 -19.60 -3.36 8.05
CA ALA A 60 -18.78 -2.44 8.83
C ALA A 60 -17.63 -3.15 9.58
N ALA A 61 -17.81 -4.41 9.96
CA ALA A 61 -16.85 -5.12 10.79
C ALA A 61 -15.58 -5.50 10.02
N ASP A 62 -15.66 -5.69 8.70
CA ASP A 62 -14.51 -6.04 7.85
C ASP A 62 -13.47 -4.90 7.74
N THR A 63 -13.88 -3.67 8.08
CA THR A 63 -13.01 -2.47 8.11
C THR A 63 -12.76 -1.96 9.53
N GLY A 64 -13.43 -2.53 10.54
CA GLY A 64 -13.41 -2.05 11.92
C GLY A 64 -14.26 -0.81 12.17
N ALA A 65 -15.14 -0.43 11.23
CA ALA A 65 -16.07 0.68 11.38
C ALA A 65 -17.19 0.36 12.39
N PRO A 66 -17.77 1.38 13.05
CA PRO A 66 -18.90 1.19 13.97
C PRO A 66 -20.16 0.72 13.22
N ALA A 67 -21.04 -0.01 13.92
CA ALA A 67 -22.24 -0.61 13.32
C ALA A 67 -23.21 0.43 12.73
N GLU A 68 -23.23 1.62 13.31
CA GLU A 68 -24.01 2.77 12.86
C GLU A 68 -23.56 3.25 11.46
N ALA A 69 -22.26 3.16 11.15
CA ALA A 69 -21.73 3.54 9.83
C ALA A 69 -22.20 2.57 8.73
N GLY A 70 -22.27 1.27 9.05
CA GLY A 70 -22.84 0.28 8.11
C GLY A 70 -24.33 0.48 7.88
N THR A 71 -25.07 0.90 8.91
CA THR A 71 -26.48 1.29 8.78
C THR A 71 -26.62 2.54 7.91
N ALA A 72 -25.86 3.59 8.17
CA ALA A 72 -25.88 4.82 7.38
C ALA A 72 -25.53 4.57 5.90
N ALA A 73 -24.50 3.77 5.63
CA ALA A 73 -24.14 3.36 4.27
C ALA A 73 -25.30 2.63 3.56
N SER A 74 -26.00 1.74 4.25
CA SER A 74 -27.15 1.05 3.67
C SER A 74 -28.34 1.98 3.37
N GLU A 75 -28.48 3.07 4.12
CA GLU A 75 -29.54 4.07 3.93
C GLU A 75 -29.22 5.01 2.77
N ASP A 76 -27.97 5.42 2.59
CA ASP A 76 -27.57 6.23 1.44
C ASP A 76 -27.78 5.50 0.11
N LEU A 77 -27.52 4.18 0.08
CA LEU A 77 -27.77 3.34 -1.09
C LEU A 77 -29.26 3.16 -1.35
N ARG A 78 -30.07 3.00 -0.29
CA ARG A 78 -31.53 2.97 -0.38
C ARG A 78 -32.07 4.29 -0.96
N ASP A 79 -31.55 5.42 -0.50
CA ASP A 79 -32.02 6.75 -0.90
C ASP A 79 -31.69 7.03 -2.37
N TRP A 80 -30.53 6.58 -2.84
CA TRP A 80 -30.20 6.63 -4.26
C TRP A 80 -31.18 5.83 -5.11
N LEU A 81 -31.45 4.57 -4.75
CA LEU A 81 -32.40 3.73 -5.48
C LEU A 81 -33.81 4.33 -5.49
N THR A 82 -34.22 4.91 -4.35
CA THR A 82 -35.50 5.60 -4.22
C THR A 82 -35.56 6.85 -5.10
N GLY A 83 -34.47 7.63 -5.16
CA GLY A 83 -34.36 8.82 -6.01
C GLY A 83 -34.49 8.52 -7.51
N TYR A 84 -34.06 7.33 -7.95
CA TYR A 84 -34.24 6.84 -9.32
C TYR A 84 -35.53 6.01 -9.53
N GLY A 85 -36.37 5.86 -8.49
CA GLY A 85 -37.61 5.08 -8.56
C GLY A 85 -37.41 3.59 -8.78
N LEU A 86 -36.27 3.03 -8.36
CA LEU A 86 -35.90 1.64 -8.61
C LEU A 86 -36.41 0.69 -7.51
N PRO A 87 -36.97 -0.49 -7.87
CA PRO A 87 -37.39 -1.49 -6.89
C PRO A 87 -36.20 -2.05 -6.11
N TYR A 88 -36.32 -2.09 -4.78
CA TYR A 88 -35.25 -2.57 -3.90
C TYR A 88 -35.77 -3.34 -2.67
N LEU A 89 -34.87 -4.06 -2.00
CA LEU A 89 -35.05 -4.68 -0.68
C LEU A 89 -33.80 -4.45 0.14
N ARG A 90 -33.97 -4.02 1.39
CA ARG A 90 -32.91 -3.95 2.39
C ARG A 90 -33.14 -5.01 3.44
N ARG A 91 -32.13 -5.84 3.69
CA ARG A 91 -32.19 -6.97 4.63
C ARG A 91 -30.99 -6.91 5.57
N ALA A 92 -31.19 -7.19 6.85
CA ALA A 92 -30.08 -7.36 7.76
C ALA A 92 -29.22 -8.57 7.35
N SER A 93 -27.90 -8.47 7.47
CA SER A 93 -26.99 -9.61 7.21
C SER A 93 -27.02 -10.65 8.34
N GLY A 94 -27.34 -10.20 9.57
CA GLY A 94 -27.18 -10.95 10.82
C GLY A 94 -25.90 -10.61 11.60
N ARG A 95 -25.01 -9.76 11.06
CA ARG A 95 -23.91 -9.11 11.79
C ARG A 95 -24.32 -7.68 12.21
N PRO A 96 -23.84 -7.15 13.36
CA PRO A 96 -24.07 -5.76 13.74
C PRO A 96 -23.61 -4.79 12.64
N GLY A 97 -24.51 -3.92 12.17
CA GLY A 97 -24.23 -2.96 11.10
C GLY A 97 -24.08 -3.55 9.69
N GLY A 98 -24.22 -4.87 9.53
CA GLY A 98 -24.12 -5.51 8.22
C GLY A 98 -25.48 -5.62 7.53
N HIS A 99 -25.56 -5.23 6.27
CA HIS A 99 -26.81 -5.18 5.49
C HIS A 99 -26.61 -5.73 4.08
N HIS A 100 -27.65 -6.35 3.53
CA HIS A 100 -27.73 -6.69 2.12
C HIS A 100 -28.77 -5.79 1.46
N LEU A 101 -28.38 -5.14 0.37
CA LEU A 101 -29.28 -4.36 -0.48
C LEU A 101 -29.44 -5.09 -1.82
N ILE A 102 -30.68 -5.41 -2.18
CA ILE A 102 -31.02 -6.16 -3.38
C ILE A 102 -31.89 -5.26 -4.24
N ALA A 103 -31.49 -4.96 -5.46
CA ALA A 103 -32.16 -3.97 -6.29
C ALA A 103 -32.28 -4.42 -7.74
N ARG A 104 -33.32 -3.96 -8.43
CA ARG A 104 -33.39 -4.07 -9.90
C ARG A 104 -32.76 -2.83 -10.50
N VAL A 105 -31.59 -2.99 -11.10
CA VAL A 105 -30.83 -1.88 -11.69
C VAL A 105 -30.75 -2.07 -13.21
N PRO A 106 -31.31 -1.14 -14.01
CA PRO A 106 -31.16 -1.18 -15.47
C PRO A 106 -29.69 -1.12 -15.90
N ALA A 107 -29.36 -1.73 -17.05
CA ALA A 107 -27.98 -1.83 -17.52
C ALA A 107 -27.33 -0.46 -17.71
N GLU A 108 -28.10 0.52 -18.17
CA GLU A 108 -27.70 1.92 -18.36
C GLU A 108 -27.34 2.66 -17.07
N LEU A 109 -27.84 2.20 -15.91
CA LEU A 109 -27.56 2.80 -14.61
C LEU A 109 -26.55 1.99 -13.79
N LEU A 110 -26.10 0.83 -14.29
CA LEU A 110 -25.27 -0.11 -13.53
C LEU A 110 -23.90 0.50 -13.17
N ASP A 111 -23.26 1.18 -14.12
CA ASP A 111 -21.97 1.84 -13.89
C ASP A 111 -22.09 2.98 -12.88
N ALA A 112 -23.17 3.76 -12.98
CA ALA A 112 -23.46 4.86 -12.05
C ALA A 112 -23.76 4.33 -10.65
N PHE A 113 -24.53 3.24 -10.55
CA PHE A 113 -24.83 2.60 -9.27
C PHE A 113 -23.57 1.98 -8.65
N ALA A 114 -22.72 1.31 -9.43
CA ALA A 114 -21.47 0.74 -8.95
C ALA A 114 -20.49 1.81 -8.45
N ALA A 115 -20.39 2.94 -9.16
CA ALA A 115 -19.62 4.09 -8.70
C ALA A 115 -20.16 4.66 -7.39
N TYR A 116 -21.48 4.82 -7.28
CA TYR A 116 -22.11 5.31 -6.05
C TYR A 116 -21.93 4.36 -4.86
N VAL A 117 -21.96 3.04 -5.08
CA VAL A 117 -21.64 2.03 -4.04
C VAL A 117 -20.21 2.20 -3.53
N ALA A 118 -19.24 2.43 -4.43
CA ALA A 118 -17.85 2.67 -4.05
C ALA A 118 -17.69 3.99 -3.27
N ASP A 119 -18.38 5.05 -3.69
CA ASP A 119 -18.34 6.35 -3.01
C ASP A 119 -18.93 6.25 -1.59
N VAL A 120 -20.05 5.56 -1.42
CA VAL A 120 -20.67 5.32 -0.10
C VAL A 120 -19.74 4.49 0.79
N ALA A 121 -19.08 3.46 0.25
CA ALA A 121 -18.11 2.65 1.00
C ALA A 121 -16.97 3.51 1.57
N VAL A 122 -16.40 4.39 0.73
CA VAL A 122 -15.32 5.30 1.12
C VAL A 122 -15.81 6.35 2.12
N HIS A 123 -16.98 6.94 1.88
CA HIS A 123 -17.53 8.01 2.72
C HIS A 123 -17.77 7.55 4.16
N HIS A 124 -18.37 6.37 4.32
CA HIS A 124 -18.67 5.80 5.65
C HIS A 124 -17.54 4.95 6.23
N GLY A 125 -16.49 4.69 5.44
CA GLY A 125 -15.36 3.84 5.85
C GLY A 125 -15.76 2.38 6.09
N VAL A 126 -16.77 1.86 5.38
CA VAL A 126 -17.28 0.49 5.50
C VAL A 126 -16.91 -0.34 4.26
N ALA A 127 -16.98 -1.67 4.33
CA ALA A 127 -16.95 -2.49 3.13
C ALA A 127 -18.36 -2.50 2.51
N ALA A 128 -18.55 -1.93 1.33
CA ALA A 128 -19.78 -2.11 0.54
C ALA A 128 -19.41 -2.63 -0.85
N THR A 129 -19.90 -3.82 -1.22
CA THR A 129 -19.47 -4.51 -2.44
C THR A 129 -20.65 -4.97 -3.27
N LEU A 130 -20.69 -4.56 -4.53
CA LEU A 130 -21.56 -5.15 -5.54
C LEU A 130 -21.08 -6.57 -5.88
N ARG A 131 -21.90 -7.59 -5.58
CA ARG A 131 -21.50 -9.01 -5.62
C ARG A 131 -21.40 -9.55 -7.05
N VAL A 132 -20.23 -10.08 -7.42
CA VAL A 132 -20.02 -10.88 -8.64
C VAL A 132 -19.21 -12.14 -8.28
N PRO A 133 -19.78 -13.37 -8.36
CA PRO A 133 -21.17 -13.68 -8.72
C PRO A 133 -22.16 -13.15 -7.69
N ARG A 134 -23.41 -12.91 -8.12
CA ARG A 134 -24.49 -12.32 -7.31
C ARG A 134 -25.10 -13.31 -6.32
N THR A 135 -24.25 -14.03 -5.59
CA THR A 135 -24.69 -15.04 -4.63
C THR A 135 -24.96 -14.40 -3.27
N LEU A 136 -26.10 -14.75 -2.69
CA LEU A 136 -26.50 -14.26 -1.37
C LEU A 136 -27.37 -15.30 -0.67
N ARG A 137 -27.40 -15.25 0.66
CA ARG A 137 -28.40 -16.01 1.42
C ARG A 137 -29.80 -15.61 0.99
N LEU A 138 -30.70 -16.59 0.92
CA LEU A 138 -32.11 -16.34 0.63
C LEU A 138 -32.70 -15.35 1.65
N LEU A 139 -33.73 -14.60 1.25
CA LEU A 139 -34.43 -13.67 2.13
C LEU A 139 -35.00 -14.38 3.36
N THR A 140 -35.49 -15.61 3.16
CA THR A 140 -36.03 -16.46 4.25
C THR A 140 -34.98 -17.26 5.01
N ALA A 141 -33.71 -17.26 4.58
CA ALA A 141 -32.64 -17.99 5.28
C ALA A 141 -32.03 -17.15 6.41
N GLU A 142 -31.73 -17.78 7.54
CA GLU A 142 -31.01 -17.13 8.65
C GLU A 142 -29.52 -16.92 8.32
N HIS A 143 -28.84 -16.13 9.14
CA HIS A 143 -27.38 -16.08 9.11
C HIS A 143 -26.78 -17.43 9.54
N ARG A 144 -25.59 -17.79 9.04
CA ARG A 144 -24.94 -19.07 9.36
C ARG A 144 -24.61 -19.28 10.85
N HIS A 145 -24.69 -18.22 11.66
CA HIS A 145 -24.52 -18.29 13.11
C HIS A 145 -25.86 -18.35 13.88
N GLY A 146 -26.99 -18.54 13.18
CA GLY A 146 -28.34 -18.57 13.80
C GLY A 146 -28.88 -17.19 14.17
N ASN A 147 -28.24 -16.12 13.70
CA ASN A 147 -28.72 -14.76 13.94
C ASN A 147 -29.89 -14.44 13.00
N PRO A 148 -30.94 -13.75 13.48
CA PRO A 148 -32.02 -13.30 12.64
C PRO A 148 -31.48 -12.33 11.59
N ALA A 149 -31.92 -12.49 10.36
CA ALA A 149 -31.52 -11.67 9.22
C ALA A 149 -32.78 -11.19 8.47
N PRO A 150 -33.68 -10.44 9.15
CA PRO A 150 -34.96 -10.04 8.61
C PRO A 150 -34.79 -9.05 7.45
N VAL A 151 -35.78 -9.04 6.55
CA VAL A 151 -35.97 -7.91 5.64
C VAL A 151 -36.44 -6.72 6.46
N LEU A 152 -35.77 -5.59 6.31
CA LEU A 152 -36.00 -4.36 7.07
C LEU A 152 -37.04 -3.49 6.37
N ASP A 153 -36.86 -3.26 5.06
CA ASP A 153 -37.74 -2.46 4.22
C ASP A 153 -37.51 -2.80 2.73
N GLY A 154 -38.39 -2.29 1.86
CA GLY A 154 -38.24 -2.40 0.41
C GLY A 154 -39.53 -2.26 -0.37
N THR A 155 -39.39 -1.97 -1.66
CA THR A 155 -40.48 -1.78 -2.64
C THR A 155 -40.58 -2.91 -3.65
N MET A 156 -39.60 -3.83 -3.68
CA MET A 156 -39.57 -4.93 -4.66
C MET A 156 -40.65 -5.98 -4.39
N THR A 157 -41.34 -6.36 -5.45
CA THR A 157 -42.35 -7.41 -5.50
C THR A 157 -41.89 -8.55 -6.44
N PRO A 158 -42.51 -9.73 -6.40
CA PRO A 158 -42.17 -10.81 -7.33
C PRO A 158 -42.32 -10.43 -8.82
N ALA A 159 -43.21 -9.48 -9.14
CA ALA A 159 -43.43 -9.00 -10.50
C ALA A 159 -42.27 -8.13 -11.04
N ASP A 160 -41.47 -7.56 -10.13
CA ASP A 160 -40.29 -6.79 -10.51
C ASP A 160 -39.13 -7.69 -10.96
N ALA A 161 -39.15 -8.96 -10.59
CA ALA A 161 -38.11 -9.89 -10.96
C ALA A 161 -38.12 -10.20 -12.47
N PRO A 162 -36.94 -10.22 -13.12
CA PRO A 162 -36.86 -10.59 -14.52
C PRO A 162 -37.40 -12.01 -14.75
N ALA A 163 -38.07 -12.21 -15.90
CA ALA A 163 -38.62 -13.49 -16.29
C ALA A 163 -37.53 -14.57 -16.26
N ALA A 164 -37.88 -15.78 -15.77
CA ALA A 164 -36.93 -16.87 -15.63
C ALA A 164 -36.31 -17.19 -17.01
N SER A 165 -35.01 -16.97 -17.14
CA SER A 165 -34.28 -17.35 -18.35
C SER A 165 -34.19 -18.86 -18.41
N THR A 166 -34.92 -19.50 -19.32
CA THR A 166 -34.75 -20.93 -19.65
C THR A 166 -33.48 -21.21 -20.46
N SER A 167 -32.72 -20.17 -20.82
CA SER A 167 -31.46 -20.33 -21.53
C SER A 167 -30.35 -20.69 -20.54
N PRO A 168 -29.59 -21.79 -20.75
CA PRO A 168 -28.38 -22.04 -19.98
C PRO A 168 -27.47 -20.82 -20.12
N ALA A 169 -26.94 -20.35 -18.99
CA ALA A 169 -26.08 -19.18 -18.93
C ALA A 169 -25.07 -19.23 -20.09
N ARG A 170 -25.17 -18.24 -20.99
CA ARG A 170 -24.43 -18.17 -22.24
C ARG A 170 -22.93 -18.20 -21.91
N ALA A 171 -22.28 -19.35 -22.10
CA ALA A 171 -20.83 -19.42 -22.09
C ALA A 171 -20.31 -18.64 -23.32
N PRO A 172 -19.54 -17.55 -23.17
CA PRO A 172 -18.97 -16.90 -24.33
C PRO A 172 -17.84 -17.76 -24.90
N LYS A 173 -18.12 -18.41 -26.05
CA LYS A 173 -17.11 -19.00 -26.94
C LYS A 173 -16.46 -17.89 -27.79
N ARG A 174 -15.12 -17.87 -27.79
CA ARG A 174 -14.28 -17.19 -28.79
C ARG A 174 -14.54 -17.74 -30.21
N PRO A 175 -14.31 -16.91 -31.24
CA PRO A 175 -13.30 -17.28 -32.24
C PRO A 175 -12.25 -16.18 -32.44
N ALA A 176 -11.04 -16.63 -32.73
CA ALA A 176 -9.84 -15.84 -32.95
C ALA A 176 -9.77 -15.29 -34.40
N CYS A 177 -9.27 -14.06 -34.55
CA CYS A 177 -8.46 -13.69 -35.70
C CYS A 177 -7.13 -13.13 -35.18
N ARG A 178 -6.10 -13.95 -35.39
CA ARG A 178 -4.70 -13.70 -35.09
C ARG A 178 -4.15 -12.75 -36.18
N PRO A 179 -3.59 -11.58 -35.88
CA PRO A 179 -2.52 -11.06 -36.71
C PRO A 179 -1.32 -11.99 -36.53
N ALA A 180 -0.60 -12.29 -37.61
CA ALA A 180 0.60 -13.10 -37.59
C ALA A 180 1.58 -12.63 -36.49
N PRO A 181 2.31 -13.55 -35.83
CA PRO A 181 3.36 -13.16 -34.91
C PRO A 181 4.47 -12.49 -35.71
N GLY A 182 4.52 -11.16 -35.67
CA GLY A 182 5.73 -10.43 -35.99
C GLY A 182 6.83 -10.86 -35.02
N PRO A 183 8.11 -10.81 -35.45
CA PRO A 183 9.22 -11.29 -34.65
C PRO A 183 9.21 -10.60 -33.28
N SER A 184 9.40 -11.42 -32.25
CA SER A 184 9.66 -11.06 -30.86
C SER A 184 10.59 -9.84 -30.76
N GLY A 185 9.99 -8.66 -30.68
CA GLY A 185 10.67 -7.41 -30.37
C GLY A 185 10.80 -7.29 -28.86
N THR A 186 12.01 -7.57 -28.38
CA THR A 186 12.64 -7.08 -27.14
C THR A 186 11.83 -6.09 -26.28
N GLY A 187 11.54 -6.50 -25.04
CA GLY A 187 11.23 -5.61 -23.93
C GLY A 187 9.80 -5.72 -23.39
N GLN A 188 9.54 -6.68 -22.49
CA GLN A 188 8.40 -6.56 -21.59
C GLN A 188 8.60 -5.30 -20.73
N GLN A 189 7.72 -4.32 -20.88
CA GLN A 189 7.78 -3.04 -20.14
C GLN A 189 7.78 -3.31 -18.64
N THR A 190 8.73 -2.73 -17.92
CA THR A 190 8.86 -2.81 -16.46
C THR A 190 7.64 -2.19 -15.76
N ALA A 191 7.40 -2.55 -14.48
CA ALA A 191 6.32 -1.93 -13.70
C ALA A 191 6.45 -0.40 -13.66
N SER A 192 7.67 0.13 -13.51
CA SER A 192 7.95 1.57 -13.59
C SER A 192 7.68 2.18 -14.97
N GLU A 193 7.95 1.46 -16.06
CA GLU A 193 7.61 1.93 -17.41
C GLU A 193 6.10 1.94 -17.65
N ARG A 194 5.37 0.95 -17.11
CA ARG A 194 3.90 0.94 -17.13
C ARG A 194 3.32 2.05 -16.28
N GLU A 195 3.86 2.28 -15.08
CA GLU A 195 3.46 3.38 -14.19
C GLU A 195 3.75 4.74 -14.82
N TYR A 196 4.90 4.89 -15.48
CA TYR A 196 5.28 6.12 -16.18
C TYR A 196 4.38 6.34 -17.39
N GLY A 197 4.10 5.28 -18.16
CA GLY A 197 3.14 5.29 -19.26
C GLY A 197 1.73 5.70 -18.80
N ARG A 198 1.24 5.16 -17.67
CA ARG A 198 -0.05 5.55 -17.08
C ARG A 198 -0.05 6.99 -16.61
N THR A 199 1.05 7.46 -16.03
CA THR A 199 1.22 8.87 -15.62
C THR A 199 1.14 9.79 -16.83
N CYS A 200 1.85 9.47 -17.92
CA CYS A 200 1.79 10.21 -19.18
C CYS A 200 0.37 10.20 -19.78
N ALA A 201 -0.31 9.04 -19.79
CA ALA A 201 -1.67 8.91 -20.29
C ALA A 201 -2.68 9.75 -19.50
N ALA A 202 -2.55 9.79 -18.16
CA ALA A 202 -3.38 10.64 -17.31
C ALA A 202 -3.19 12.13 -17.61
N ILE A 203 -1.95 12.59 -17.82
CA ILE A 203 -1.65 13.97 -18.21
C ILE A 203 -2.23 14.30 -19.59
N ARG A 204 -2.15 13.36 -20.55
CA ARG A 204 -2.76 13.55 -21.89
C ARG A 204 -4.26 13.74 -21.80
N ARG A 205 -4.94 13.03 -20.89
CA ARG A 205 -6.37 13.17 -20.57
C ARG A 205 -6.72 14.47 -19.83
N GLY A 206 -5.74 15.33 -19.54
CA GLY A 206 -5.95 16.60 -18.85
C GLY A 206 -6.09 16.47 -17.33
N LEU A 207 -5.79 15.29 -16.77
CA LEU A 207 -5.83 15.09 -15.33
C LEU A 207 -4.67 15.83 -14.66
N ASN A 208 -4.97 16.52 -13.56
CA ASN A 208 -3.96 17.18 -12.76
C ASN A 208 -3.23 16.17 -11.84
N PHE A 209 -2.24 16.67 -11.10
CA PHE A 209 -1.44 15.83 -10.20
C PHE A 209 -2.30 15.05 -9.20
N THR A 210 -3.23 15.73 -8.53
CA THR A 210 -4.05 15.15 -7.45
C THR A 210 -4.95 14.04 -7.99
N GLN A 211 -5.56 14.27 -9.15
CA GLN A 211 -6.37 13.28 -9.85
C GLN A 211 -5.53 12.09 -10.31
N THR A 212 -4.38 12.35 -10.94
CA THR A 212 -3.49 11.28 -11.40
C THR A 212 -2.95 10.45 -10.23
N TRP A 213 -2.59 11.10 -9.12
CA TRP A 213 -2.14 10.43 -7.91
C TRP A 213 -3.21 9.53 -7.30
N ALA A 214 -4.46 9.98 -7.26
CA ALA A 214 -5.57 9.20 -6.72
C ALA A 214 -5.88 7.94 -7.55
N ILE A 215 -5.75 8.02 -8.88
CA ILE A 215 -6.08 6.91 -9.79
C ILE A 215 -4.94 5.86 -9.85
N LEU A 216 -3.70 6.27 -9.56
CA LEU A 216 -2.53 5.40 -9.56
C LEU A 216 -2.33 4.64 -8.23
N GLY A 217 -3.33 4.52 -7.35
CA GLY A 217 -3.20 3.82 -6.05
C GLY A 217 -2.46 2.47 -6.10
N ASP A 218 -1.61 2.21 -5.09
CA ASP A 218 -0.77 1.01 -4.88
C ASP A 218 0.36 0.72 -5.89
N CYS A 219 0.94 1.73 -6.55
CA CYS A 219 2.19 1.53 -7.30
C CYS A 219 3.49 1.83 -6.52
N GLN A 220 4.61 1.27 -6.99
CA GLN A 220 5.87 1.21 -6.24
C GLN A 220 6.44 2.60 -5.90
N VAL A 221 6.24 3.60 -6.77
CA VAL A 221 6.65 4.99 -6.49
C VAL A 221 5.64 5.71 -5.59
N VAL A 222 4.35 5.33 -5.60
CA VAL A 222 3.32 5.86 -4.71
C VAL A 222 3.59 5.49 -3.25
N GLU A 223 4.11 4.27 -3.00
CA GLU A 223 4.56 3.82 -1.66
C GLU A 223 5.69 4.68 -1.07
N ARG A 224 6.47 5.38 -1.91
CA ARG A 224 7.56 6.27 -1.47
C ARG A 224 7.04 7.62 -1.00
N GLY A 225 5.89 8.05 -1.52
CA GLY A 225 5.17 9.26 -1.15
C GLY A 225 5.07 10.28 -2.30
N GLN A 226 4.12 11.21 -2.17
CA GLN A 226 3.78 12.21 -3.20
C GLN A 226 4.98 13.02 -3.70
N ALA A 227 5.89 13.39 -2.81
CA ALA A 227 7.06 14.20 -3.16
C ALA A 227 8.02 13.48 -4.13
N ASP A 228 8.26 12.19 -3.90
CA ASP A 228 9.14 11.37 -4.75
C ASP A 228 8.47 11.07 -6.09
N PHE A 229 7.17 10.80 -6.10
CA PHE A 229 6.42 10.65 -7.34
C PHE A 229 6.41 11.94 -8.17
N ARG A 230 6.23 13.11 -7.53
CA ARG A 230 6.36 14.41 -8.21
C ARG A 230 7.72 14.56 -8.87
N LYS A 231 8.78 14.16 -8.16
CA LYS A 231 10.17 14.35 -8.59
C LYS A 231 10.59 13.40 -9.72
N TYR A 232 10.23 12.13 -9.60
CA TYR A 232 10.78 11.07 -10.46
C TYR A 232 9.82 10.59 -11.55
N MET A 233 8.51 10.80 -11.41
CA MET A 233 7.50 10.35 -12.37
C MET A 233 6.75 11.51 -13.01
N TRP A 234 6.11 12.35 -12.19
CA TRP A 234 5.28 13.45 -12.69
C TRP A 234 6.09 14.51 -13.44
N PHE A 235 7.22 14.94 -12.89
CA PHE A 235 8.05 15.99 -13.49
C PHE A 235 8.59 15.61 -14.89
N PRO A 236 9.19 14.41 -15.09
CA PRO A 236 9.56 13.97 -16.44
C PRO A 236 8.34 13.76 -17.35
N ALA A 237 7.24 13.22 -16.85
CA ALA A 237 6.04 12.96 -17.65
C ALA A 237 5.40 14.26 -18.18
N VAL A 238 5.28 15.30 -17.35
CA VAL A 238 4.78 16.62 -17.78
C VAL A 238 5.70 17.23 -18.84
N THR A 239 7.02 17.09 -18.68
CA THR A 239 8.00 17.55 -19.68
C THR A 239 7.81 16.83 -21.01
N GLU A 240 7.56 15.52 -20.98
CA GLU A 240 7.35 14.70 -22.17
C GLU A 240 6.05 15.07 -22.91
N ILE A 241 4.95 15.28 -22.16
CA ILE A 241 3.68 15.70 -22.76
C ILE A 241 3.72 17.14 -23.27
N ALA A 242 4.48 18.04 -22.63
CA ALA A 242 4.69 19.40 -23.14
C ALA A 242 5.35 19.37 -24.54
N ALA A 243 6.34 18.50 -24.74
CA ALA A 243 6.99 18.30 -26.03
C ALA A 243 6.03 17.71 -27.07
N GLU A 244 5.22 16.71 -26.69
CA GLU A 244 4.21 16.10 -27.57
C GLU A 244 3.13 17.09 -28.04
N ARG A 245 2.80 18.07 -27.19
CA ARG A 245 1.85 19.16 -27.47
C ARG A 245 2.46 20.30 -28.30
N GLY A 246 3.76 20.25 -28.60
CA GLY A 246 4.47 21.26 -29.38
C GLY A 246 4.62 22.59 -28.64
N LEU A 247 4.68 22.57 -27.31
CA LEU A 247 4.99 23.77 -26.53
C LEU A 247 6.44 24.19 -26.77
N ASP A 248 6.70 25.49 -26.70
CA ASP A 248 8.07 26.00 -26.69
C ASP A 248 8.80 25.68 -25.36
N GLU A 249 10.11 25.86 -25.35
CA GLU A 249 10.97 25.52 -24.21
C GLU A 249 10.63 26.34 -22.95
N ASP A 250 10.22 27.61 -23.12
CA ASP A 250 9.87 28.49 -21.99
C ASP A 250 8.58 27.99 -21.31
N ALA A 251 7.53 27.75 -22.09
CA ALA A 251 6.25 27.24 -21.59
C ALA A 251 6.38 25.82 -21.01
N ALA A 252 7.17 24.94 -21.63
CA ALA A 252 7.44 23.61 -21.10
C ALA A 252 8.21 23.64 -19.77
N TRP A 253 9.14 24.59 -19.63
CA TRP A 253 9.89 24.78 -18.39
C TRP A 253 9.00 25.29 -17.25
N ASP A 254 8.10 26.22 -17.53
CA ASP A 254 7.15 26.73 -16.54
C ASP A 254 6.22 25.59 -16.04
N LEU A 255 5.69 24.77 -16.95
CA LEU A 255 4.89 23.59 -16.59
C LEU A 255 5.69 22.57 -15.77
N ALA A 256 6.94 22.29 -16.13
CA ALA A 256 7.80 21.40 -15.36
C ALA A 256 8.08 21.95 -13.96
N ARG A 257 8.28 23.27 -13.83
CA ARG A 257 8.49 23.95 -12.54
C ARG A 257 7.25 23.88 -11.65
N GLU A 258 6.05 24.04 -12.22
CA GLU A 258 4.79 23.87 -11.50
C GLU A 258 4.56 22.40 -11.09
N ALA A 259 4.88 21.46 -11.97
CA ALA A 259 4.78 20.03 -11.72
C ALA A 259 5.66 19.58 -10.52
N SER A 260 6.87 20.12 -10.38
CA SER A 260 7.70 19.93 -9.20
C SER A 260 8.71 21.05 -8.99
N ALA A 261 8.33 22.06 -8.19
CA ALA A 261 9.20 23.18 -7.84
C ALA A 261 10.49 22.72 -7.13
N ALA A 262 10.41 21.64 -6.35
CA ALA A 262 11.58 21.04 -5.71
C ALA A 262 12.57 20.47 -6.73
N ARG A 263 12.09 19.73 -7.74
CA ARG A 263 12.94 19.16 -8.78
C ARG A 263 13.50 20.21 -9.73
N ALA A 264 12.68 21.19 -10.13
CA ALA A 264 13.11 22.29 -11.00
C ALA A 264 14.23 23.12 -10.36
N ARG A 265 14.10 23.47 -9.07
CA ARG A 265 15.16 24.17 -8.32
C ARG A 265 16.43 23.33 -8.18
N ALA A 266 16.29 22.03 -7.92
CA ALA A 266 17.42 21.12 -7.74
C ALA A 266 18.20 20.83 -9.04
N LEU A 267 17.50 20.75 -10.17
CA LEU A 267 18.10 20.39 -11.46
C LEU A 267 18.59 21.63 -12.22
N GLY A 268 17.85 22.72 -12.17
CA GLY A 268 18.09 23.92 -12.97
C GLY A 268 17.65 23.75 -14.44
N ARG A 269 17.35 24.86 -15.10
CA ARG A 269 16.78 24.89 -16.46
C ARG A 269 17.70 24.22 -17.48
N ARG A 270 19.01 24.49 -17.41
CA ARG A 270 20.00 23.92 -18.35
C ARG A 270 20.06 22.39 -18.26
N ALA A 271 20.19 21.83 -17.06
CA ALA A 271 20.26 20.37 -16.91
C ALA A 271 18.90 19.69 -17.15
N TRP A 272 17.77 20.38 -16.92
CA TRP A 272 16.46 19.91 -17.37
C TRP A 272 16.38 19.84 -18.89
N ARG A 273 16.84 20.90 -19.57
CA ARG A 273 16.85 20.99 -21.02
C ARG A 273 17.58 19.80 -21.63
N ASP A 274 18.80 19.57 -21.18
CA ASP A 274 19.67 18.53 -21.73
C ASP A 274 19.19 17.11 -21.39
N ARG A 275 18.65 16.91 -20.17
CA ARG A 275 18.33 15.56 -19.65
C ARG A 275 16.90 15.10 -19.93
N TYR A 276 15.96 16.02 -20.09
CA TYR A 276 14.54 15.70 -20.24
C TYR A 276 13.91 16.37 -21.47
N TRP A 277 14.15 17.67 -21.69
CA TRP A 277 13.47 18.42 -22.76
C TRP A 277 13.91 18.01 -24.16
N LEU A 278 15.21 18.12 -24.48
CA LEU A 278 15.73 17.78 -25.81
C LEU A 278 15.42 16.32 -26.18
N PRO A 279 15.63 15.31 -25.28
CA PRO A 279 15.20 13.95 -25.55
C PRO A 279 13.68 13.78 -25.72
N ALA A 280 12.85 14.61 -25.06
CA ALA A 280 11.41 14.58 -25.24
C ALA A 280 10.98 15.18 -26.60
N VAL A 281 11.61 16.26 -27.03
CA VAL A 281 11.37 16.89 -28.35
C VAL A 281 11.76 15.95 -29.48
N GLU A 282 12.94 15.32 -29.40
CA GLU A 282 13.39 14.31 -30.37
C GLU A 282 12.40 13.14 -30.45
N ARG A 283 11.95 12.63 -29.30
CA ARG A 283 10.96 11.54 -29.25
C ARG A 283 9.58 11.95 -29.76
N ALA A 284 9.17 13.20 -29.54
CA ALA A 284 7.90 13.73 -30.04
C ALA A 284 7.90 13.94 -31.57
N ALA A 285 9.07 14.15 -32.16
CA ALA A 285 9.24 14.32 -33.60
C ALA A 285 9.12 13.01 -34.40
N ASP A 286 9.35 11.85 -33.79
CA ASP A 286 9.24 10.53 -34.44
C ASP A 286 7.76 10.06 -34.55
N PRO A 287 7.17 9.98 -35.76
CA PRO A 287 5.78 9.57 -35.96
C PRO A 287 5.49 8.10 -35.57
N ALA A 288 6.48 7.21 -35.66
CA ALA A 288 6.32 5.79 -35.34
C ALA A 288 6.19 5.59 -33.82
N GLN A 289 7.00 6.30 -33.03
CA GLN A 289 6.86 6.28 -31.57
C GLN A 289 5.58 6.99 -31.10
N ARG A 290 5.14 8.04 -31.81
CA ARG A 290 3.86 8.72 -31.55
C ARG A 290 2.64 7.78 -31.74
N ARG A 291 2.68 6.87 -32.74
CA ARG A 291 1.62 5.86 -32.97
C ARG A 291 1.61 4.73 -31.95
N VAL A 292 2.77 4.20 -31.56
CA VAL A 292 2.88 3.14 -30.53
C VAL A 292 2.34 3.62 -29.18
N ARG A 293 2.44 4.92 -28.90
CA ARG A 293 1.96 5.51 -27.63
C ARG A 293 0.50 5.97 -27.65
N ARG A 294 -0.08 6.25 -28.83
CA ARG A 294 -1.56 6.33 -28.96
C ARG A 294 -2.23 4.98 -28.75
N LEU A 295 -1.53 3.87 -29.00
CA LEU A 295 -2.00 2.53 -28.63
C LEU A 295 -2.02 2.31 -27.10
N THR A 296 -1.22 3.06 -26.32
CA THR A 296 -1.38 3.16 -24.85
C THR A 296 -2.38 4.23 -24.40
N ASP A 297 -2.93 5.04 -25.32
CA ASP A 297 -4.02 5.99 -25.05
C ASP A 297 -5.41 5.33 -25.18
N ARG A 298 -5.48 4.02 -25.48
CA ARG A 298 -6.73 3.28 -25.31
C ARG A 298 -7.16 3.38 -23.84
N PRO A 299 -8.46 3.54 -23.54
CA PRO A 299 -8.99 3.20 -22.24
C PRO A 299 -8.89 1.68 -22.11
N ASP A 300 -7.67 1.16 -21.96
CA ASP A 300 -7.52 -0.27 -21.79
C ASP A 300 -7.97 -0.59 -20.38
N GLU A 301 -8.98 -1.45 -20.39
CA GLU A 301 -9.46 -2.35 -19.35
C GLU A 301 -8.72 -2.23 -18.01
N PRO A 302 -9.46 -2.13 -16.89
CA PRO A 302 -8.84 -2.27 -15.58
C PRO A 302 -7.89 -3.46 -15.65
N THR A 303 -6.61 -3.25 -15.31
CA THR A 303 -5.58 -4.29 -15.28
C THR A 303 -6.27 -5.57 -14.86
N GLN A 304 -6.50 -6.50 -15.80
CA GLN A 304 -7.23 -7.70 -15.45
C GLN A 304 -6.51 -8.24 -14.21
N PRO A 305 -7.18 -8.38 -13.06
CA PRO A 305 -6.55 -9.00 -11.91
C PRO A 305 -5.98 -10.30 -12.45
N ASP A 306 -4.68 -10.54 -12.29
CA ASP A 306 -3.97 -11.72 -12.84
C ASP A 306 -4.97 -12.87 -12.93
N THR A 307 -5.49 -13.14 -14.13
CA THR A 307 -6.54 -14.17 -14.35
C THR A 307 -5.95 -15.57 -14.21
N VAL A 308 -4.79 -15.66 -13.55
CA VAL A 308 -4.22 -16.89 -13.06
C VAL A 308 -5.09 -17.26 -11.87
N ASP A 309 -5.92 -18.28 -12.07
CA ASP A 309 -6.66 -18.96 -11.01
C ASP A 309 -5.75 -19.05 -9.76
N PRO A 310 -6.21 -18.60 -8.58
CA PRO A 310 -5.44 -18.71 -7.34
C PRO A 310 -4.84 -20.10 -7.13
N ALA A 311 -5.51 -21.17 -7.58
CA ALA A 311 -4.97 -22.52 -7.58
C ALA A 311 -3.80 -22.71 -8.56
N GLN A 312 -3.89 -22.19 -9.78
CA GLN A 312 -2.78 -22.18 -10.75
C GLN A 312 -1.59 -21.37 -10.25
N ARG A 313 -1.84 -20.23 -9.60
CA ARG A 313 -0.78 -19.40 -9.00
C ARG A 313 -0.12 -20.13 -7.84
N ALA A 314 -0.90 -20.76 -6.96
CA ALA A 314 -0.38 -21.57 -5.87
C ALA A 314 0.44 -22.77 -6.38
N ALA A 315 -0.02 -23.43 -7.44
CA ALA A 315 0.70 -24.52 -8.09
C ALA A 315 2.00 -24.04 -8.76
N ALA A 316 2.00 -22.88 -9.41
CA ALA A 316 3.21 -22.26 -9.98
C ALA A 316 4.23 -21.89 -8.89
N ILE A 317 3.76 -21.33 -7.76
CA ILE A 317 4.61 -21.05 -6.60
C ILE A 317 5.21 -22.34 -6.05
N GLU A 318 4.43 -23.41 -5.92
CA GLU A 318 4.94 -24.70 -5.42
C GLU A 318 5.96 -25.30 -6.37
N ARG A 319 5.67 -25.35 -7.69
CA ARG A 319 6.62 -25.84 -8.70
C ARG A 319 7.95 -25.09 -8.65
N THR A 320 7.88 -23.77 -8.58
CA THR A 320 9.06 -22.90 -8.48
C THR A 320 9.83 -23.19 -7.19
N ARG A 321 9.12 -23.32 -6.07
CA ARG A 321 9.71 -23.63 -4.77
C ARG A 321 10.41 -24.99 -4.76
N THR A 322 9.76 -26.04 -5.26
CA THR A 322 10.32 -27.39 -5.36
C THR A 322 11.58 -27.38 -6.22
N ALA A 323 11.51 -26.81 -7.43
CA ALA A 323 12.66 -26.71 -8.33
C ALA A 323 13.85 -25.98 -7.68
N MET A 324 13.58 -24.90 -6.94
CA MET A 324 14.62 -24.18 -6.20
C MET A 324 15.22 -24.99 -5.03
N HIS A 325 14.41 -25.72 -4.26
CA HIS A 325 14.93 -26.58 -3.19
C HIS A 325 15.76 -27.74 -3.73
N ASP A 326 15.30 -28.37 -4.82
CA ASP A 326 16.00 -29.48 -5.47
C ASP A 326 17.34 -28.99 -6.03
N ALA A 327 17.34 -27.85 -6.73
CA ALA A 327 18.57 -27.21 -7.20
C ALA A 327 19.50 -26.76 -6.05
N ALA A 328 18.94 -26.49 -4.86
CA ALA A 328 19.67 -26.07 -3.67
C ALA A 328 20.08 -27.22 -2.74
N ALA A 329 19.77 -28.47 -3.06
CA ALA A 329 19.94 -29.59 -2.13
C ALA A 329 21.38 -29.71 -1.61
N ASP A 330 22.37 -29.67 -2.51
CA ASP A 330 23.80 -29.75 -2.17
C ASP A 330 24.26 -28.54 -1.33
N LEU A 331 23.79 -27.35 -1.71
CA LEU A 331 24.08 -26.10 -1.00
C LEU A 331 23.54 -26.17 0.43
N ILE A 332 22.28 -26.57 0.59
CA ILE A 332 21.65 -26.73 1.89
C ILE A 332 22.41 -27.77 2.72
N ALA A 333 22.75 -28.93 2.15
CA ALA A 333 23.45 -30.00 2.86
C ALA A 333 24.83 -29.56 3.42
N SER A 334 25.51 -28.62 2.77
CA SER A 334 26.83 -28.12 3.19
C SER A 334 26.83 -27.26 4.46
N PHE A 335 25.66 -26.81 4.94
CA PHE A 335 25.56 -25.91 6.09
C PHE A 335 24.96 -26.58 7.33
N ARG A 336 25.20 -25.97 8.51
CA ARG A 336 24.59 -26.40 9.79
C ARG A 336 23.05 -26.26 9.77
N PRO A 337 22.29 -27.08 10.52
CA PRO A 337 20.82 -27.11 10.47
C PRO A 337 20.11 -25.75 10.63
N GLN A 338 20.64 -24.85 11.46
CA GLN A 338 20.07 -23.51 11.64
C GLN A 338 20.18 -22.66 10.37
N ARG A 339 21.30 -22.78 9.65
CA ARG A 339 21.53 -22.09 8.38
C ARG A 339 20.76 -22.76 7.24
N GLN A 340 20.63 -24.08 7.25
CA GLN A 340 19.75 -24.83 6.33
C GLN A 340 18.32 -24.30 6.38
N LYS A 341 17.77 -24.15 7.58
CA LYS A 341 16.42 -23.61 7.80
C LYS A 341 16.28 -22.18 7.28
N SER A 342 17.32 -21.35 7.45
CA SER A 342 17.34 -19.98 6.94
C SER A 342 17.38 -19.94 5.41
N ILE A 343 18.18 -20.81 4.77
CA ILE A 343 18.24 -20.94 3.32
C ILE A 343 16.87 -21.36 2.77
N ARG A 344 16.27 -22.40 3.36
CA ARG A 344 14.94 -22.89 2.98
C ARG A 344 13.86 -21.80 3.10
N ALA A 345 13.86 -21.05 4.20
CA ALA A 345 12.89 -19.97 4.41
C ALA A 345 13.03 -18.82 3.39
N VAL A 346 14.27 -18.48 2.99
CA VAL A 346 14.50 -17.48 1.94
C VAL A 346 14.08 -18.02 0.57
N ILE A 347 14.34 -19.29 0.24
CA ILE A 347 13.85 -19.93 -0.99
C ILE A 347 12.32 -19.87 -1.04
N ASP A 348 11.65 -20.22 0.06
CA ASP A 348 10.18 -20.22 0.13
C ASP A 348 9.58 -18.84 -0.11
N ALA A 349 10.19 -17.79 0.46
CA ALA A 349 9.77 -16.41 0.25
C ALA A 349 10.09 -15.91 -1.17
N LEU A 350 11.25 -16.27 -1.72
CA LEU A 350 11.67 -15.84 -3.05
C LEU A 350 10.86 -16.49 -4.17
N ALA A 351 10.47 -17.77 -4.03
CA ALA A 351 9.59 -18.46 -4.96
C ALA A 351 8.23 -17.74 -5.12
N VAL A 352 7.73 -17.16 -4.03
CA VAL A 352 6.53 -16.30 -4.09
C VAL A 352 6.83 -15.07 -4.92
N ALA A 353 7.91 -14.35 -4.64
CA ALA A 353 8.26 -13.14 -5.38
C ALA A 353 8.46 -13.39 -6.88
N LEU A 354 9.13 -14.49 -7.25
CA LEU A 354 9.37 -14.89 -8.64
C LEU A 354 8.06 -15.07 -9.41
N VAL A 355 7.05 -15.71 -8.83
CA VAL A 355 5.76 -15.96 -9.49
C VAL A 355 4.79 -14.79 -9.37
N SER A 356 4.78 -14.10 -8.23
CA SER A 356 3.75 -13.08 -7.92
C SER A 356 4.15 -11.65 -8.25
N ARG A 357 5.45 -11.36 -8.39
CA ARG A 357 6.02 -10.02 -8.55
C ARG A 357 7.12 -9.98 -9.60
N ASP A 358 7.16 -10.96 -10.51
CA ASP A 358 8.19 -11.09 -11.54
C ASP A 358 9.62 -11.05 -10.94
N GLY A 359 9.77 -11.61 -9.74
CA GLY A 359 11.03 -11.64 -9.00
C GLY A 359 11.51 -10.30 -8.45
N SER A 360 10.72 -9.23 -8.56
CA SER A 360 11.01 -7.95 -7.93
C SER A 360 10.66 -8.01 -6.44
N ILE A 361 11.69 -7.95 -5.59
CA ILE A 361 11.51 -7.91 -4.14
C ILE A 361 12.69 -7.20 -3.47
N ASP A 362 12.38 -6.32 -2.52
CA ASP A 362 13.41 -5.70 -1.70
C ASP A 362 13.91 -6.64 -0.60
N VAL A 363 15.19 -6.48 -0.24
CA VAL A 363 15.83 -7.37 0.74
C VAL A 363 15.16 -7.31 2.11
N ARG A 364 14.50 -6.21 2.48
CA ARG A 364 13.82 -6.07 3.77
C ARG A 364 12.49 -6.81 3.76
N THR A 365 11.69 -6.66 2.71
CA THR A 365 10.45 -7.44 2.52
C THR A 365 10.76 -8.93 2.35
N LEU A 366 11.83 -9.30 1.66
CA LEU A 366 12.27 -10.70 1.59
C LEU A 366 12.64 -11.25 2.97
N ALA A 367 13.39 -10.48 3.77
CA ALA A 367 13.76 -10.84 5.13
C ALA A 367 12.52 -11.00 6.04
N GLU A 368 11.55 -10.08 5.93
CA GLU A 368 10.29 -10.14 6.67
C GLU A 368 9.45 -11.35 6.30
N GLN A 369 9.30 -11.66 5.01
CA GLN A 369 8.54 -12.81 4.52
C GLN A 369 9.20 -14.14 4.91
N ALA A 370 10.53 -14.19 4.92
CA ALA A 370 11.29 -15.37 5.35
C ALA A 370 11.38 -15.51 6.88
N CYS A 371 11.04 -14.48 7.67
CA CYS A 371 11.32 -14.40 9.11
C CYS A 371 12.80 -14.63 9.43
N VAL A 372 13.70 -14.04 8.63
CA VAL A 372 15.16 -14.14 8.73
C VAL A 372 15.77 -12.74 8.82
N SER A 373 16.86 -12.55 9.56
CA SER A 373 17.48 -11.22 9.66
C SER A 373 18.01 -10.73 8.30
N LYS A 374 17.96 -9.40 8.06
CA LYS A 374 18.41 -8.78 6.80
C LYS A 374 19.82 -9.25 6.39
N GLY A 375 20.77 -9.30 7.32
CA GLY A 375 22.14 -9.73 7.04
C GLY A 375 22.24 -11.18 6.57
N VAL A 376 21.46 -12.09 7.18
CA VAL A 376 21.38 -13.49 6.75
C VAL A 376 20.71 -13.59 5.39
N THR A 377 19.65 -12.82 5.14
CA THR A 377 18.99 -12.78 3.82
C THR A 377 19.94 -12.32 2.71
N VAL A 378 20.78 -11.30 2.96
CA VAL A 378 21.80 -10.85 2.00
C VAL A 378 22.80 -11.96 1.68
N GLN A 379 23.31 -12.65 2.69
CA GLN A 379 24.27 -13.75 2.49
C GLN A 379 23.63 -14.92 1.74
N VAL A 380 22.46 -15.39 2.18
CA VAL A 380 21.75 -16.49 1.50
C VAL A 380 21.47 -16.15 0.04
N LYS A 381 21.09 -14.92 -0.26
CA LYS A 381 20.87 -14.47 -1.63
C LYS A 381 22.15 -14.49 -2.46
N ALA A 382 23.28 -14.10 -1.88
CA ALA A 382 24.58 -14.22 -2.52
C ALA A 382 24.92 -15.69 -2.80
N ASP A 383 24.74 -16.57 -1.81
CA ASP A 383 24.94 -18.02 -1.93
C ASP A 383 24.06 -18.58 -3.08
N LEU A 384 22.76 -18.26 -3.10
CA LEU A 384 21.83 -18.72 -4.16
C LEU A 384 22.21 -18.19 -5.55
N THR A 385 22.79 -16.99 -5.64
CA THR A 385 23.23 -16.40 -6.91
C THR A 385 24.52 -17.05 -7.39
N GLU A 386 25.51 -17.21 -6.51
CA GLU A 386 26.79 -17.87 -6.79
C GLU A 386 26.59 -19.32 -7.27
N HIS A 387 25.67 -20.03 -6.63
CA HIS A 387 25.35 -21.40 -7.00
C HIS A 387 24.39 -21.51 -8.19
N GLY A 388 24.01 -20.41 -8.85
CA GLY A 388 23.20 -20.42 -10.07
C GLY A 388 21.75 -20.88 -9.86
N ILE A 389 21.22 -20.74 -8.65
CA ILE A 389 19.82 -21.06 -8.31
C ILE A 389 18.91 -19.88 -8.67
N ILE A 390 19.43 -18.67 -8.49
CA ILE A 390 18.81 -17.44 -8.98
C ILE A 390 19.81 -16.62 -9.77
N ALA A 391 19.31 -15.76 -10.66
CA ALA A 391 20.11 -14.79 -11.36
C ALA A 391 19.51 -13.38 -11.17
N VAL A 392 20.37 -12.36 -11.18
CA VAL A 392 19.92 -10.97 -11.16
C VAL A 392 19.63 -10.54 -12.59
N ALA A 393 18.35 -10.40 -12.92
CA ALA A 393 17.91 -9.95 -14.24
C ALA A 393 18.06 -8.44 -14.42
N GLU A 394 17.88 -7.66 -13.34
CA GLU A 394 18.01 -6.21 -13.37
C GLU A 394 18.57 -5.66 -12.05
N LYS A 395 19.59 -4.79 -12.15
CA LYS A 395 20.16 -4.07 -11.02
C LYS A 395 19.63 -2.64 -11.00
N TYR A 396 19.08 -2.22 -9.87
CA TYR A 396 18.59 -0.85 -9.72
C TYR A 396 19.76 0.12 -9.59
N GLY A 397 19.87 1.10 -10.50
CA GLY A 397 21.01 2.04 -10.59
C GLY A 397 21.19 3.00 -9.41
N GLY A 398 20.31 2.96 -8.40
CA GLY A 398 20.35 3.82 -7.21
C GLY A 398 21.33 3.40 -6.11
N GLY A 399 22.10 2.32 -6.30
CA GLY A 399 23.24 1.99 -5.42
C GLY A 399 22.89 1.35 -4.07
N ALA A 400 21.67 0.84 -3.90
CA ALA A 400 21.34 -0.06 -2.79
C ALA A 400 20.82 -1.38 -3.38
N ASP A 401 21.37 -2.52 -2.94
CA ASP A 401 20.94 -3.90 -3.28
C ASP A 401 19.48 -4.24 -2.85
N ASP A 402 18.72 -3.19 -2.55
CA ASP A 402 17.42 -3.19 -1.94
C ASP A 402 16.31 -3.36 -2.98
N CYS A 403 16.52 -3.36 -4.31
CA CYS A 403 15.41 -3.55 -5.28
C CYS A 403 15.85 -4.24 -6.58
N HIS A 404 16.55 -5.37 -6.53
CA HIS A 404 16.86 -6.12 -7.75
C HIS A 404 15.67 -6.95 -8.21
N ARG A 405 15.60 -7.17 -9.53
CA ARG A 405 14.73 -8.20 -10.12
C ARG A 405 15.52 -9.49 -10.23
N TYR A 406 15.00 -10.55 -9.62
CA TYR A 406 15.58 -11.90 -9.72
C TYR A 406 14.80 -12.73 -10.74
N VAL A 407 15.49 -13.66 -11.38
CA VAL A 407 14.88 -14.73 -12.18
C VAL A 407 15.45 -16.05 -11.70
N LEU A 408 14.83 -17.16 -12.13
CA LEU A 408 15.42 -18.48 -11.90
C LEU A 408 16.79 -18.55 -12.57
N GLY A 409 17.76 -19.05 -11.82
CA GLY A 409 19.09 -19.34 -12.34
C GLY A 409 19.10 -20.65 -13.10
N PRO A 410 20.15 -20.93 -13.90
CA PRO A 410 20.19 -22.09 -14.78
C PRO A 410 19.93 -23.43 -14.08
N ARG A 411 20.38 -23.60 -12.83
CA ARG A 411 20.17 -24.86 -12.09
C ARG A 411 18.71 -25.06 -11.68
N ALA A 412 18.06 -23.99 -11.21
CA ALA A 412 16.65 -24.05 -10.80
C ALA A 412 15.72 -24.16 -12.02
N ASP A 413 16.09 -23.52 -13.13
CA ASP A 413 15.35 -23.59 -14.39
C ASP A 413 15.40 -25.01 -14.98
N GLN A 414 16.56 -25.68 -14.93
CA GLN A 414 16.70 -27.10 -15.34
C GLN A 414 15.94 -28.07 -14.42
N ALA A 415 15.75 -27.71 -13.16
CA ALA A 415 15.01 -28.50 -12.18
C ALA A 415 13.48 -28.29 -12.25
N LEU A 416 12.99 -27.37 -13.10
CA LEU A 416 11.55 -27.18 -13.28
C LEU A 416 10.92 -28.43 -13.91
N PRO A 417 9.89 -29.02 -13.27
CA PRO A 417 9.21 -30.17 -13.84
C PRO A 417 8.52 -29.79 -15.16
N GLN A 418 8.81 -30.54 -16.24
CA GLN A 418 8.30 -30.29 -17.59
C GLN A 418 6.80 -30.60 -17.77
N ASN A 419 6.18 -31.33 -16.83
CA ASN A 419 4.78 -31.73 -16.90
C ASN A 419 3.93 -30.99 -15.85
N GLU A 420 2.78 -30.45 -16.27
CA GLU A 420 1.75 -29.97 -15.34
C GLU A 420 1.14 -31.15 -14.58
N THR A 421 1.54 -31.34 -13.33
CA THR A 421 0.97 -32.39 -12.49
C THR A 421 -0.45 -31.99 -12.05
N THR A 422 -1.44 -32.68 -12.61
CA THR A 422 -2.89 -32.59 -12.30
C THR A 422 -3.29 -33.21 -10.95
N ARG A 423 -2.36 -33.32 -9.98
CA ARG A 423 -2.68 -33.87 -8.65
C ARG A 423 -3.38 -32.82 -7.80
N TRP A 424 -4.47 -33.24 -7.15
CA TRP A 424 -5.20 -32.46 -6.15
C TRP A 424 -4.22 -31.87 -5.12
N TYR A 425 -4.28 -30.54 -4.99
CA TYR A 425 -3.28 -29.70 -4.32
C TYR A 425 -3.35 -29.83 -2.80
N THR A 426 -2.26 -30.32 -2.19
CA THR A 426 -1.99 -30.19 -0.75
C THR A 426 -0.79 -29.24 -0.58
N PRO A 427 -0.97 -28.02 -0.03
CA PRO A 427 0.14 -27.08 0.15
C PRO A 427 1.22 -27.70 1.04
N THR A 428 2.48 -27.63 0.62
CA THR A 428 3.59 -27.99 1.50
C THR A 428 3.79 -26.88 2.55
N PRO A 429 3.94 -27.19 3.84
CA PRO A 429 4.15 -26.18 4.87
C PRO A 429 5.39 -25.34 4.55
N ARG A 430 5.25 -24.01 4.58
CA ARG A 430 6.39 -23.10 4.41
C ARG A 430 7.34 -23.18 5.59
N THR A 431 8.63 -23.09 5.28
CA THR A 431 9.69 -22.91 6.25
C THR A 431 9.78 -21.43 6.62
N TYR A 432 9.72 -21.13 7.92
CA TYR A 432 10.00 -19.79 8.44
C TYR A 432 11.27 -19.80 9.26
N GLY A 433 12.03 -18.72 9.23
CA GLY A 433 13.13 -18.49 10.17
C GLY A 433 12.64 -18.22 11.60
N HIS A 434 13.53 -17.71 12.43
CA HIS A 434 13.26 -17.46 13.86
C HIS A 434 13.17 -15.98 14.23
N ALA A 435 13.32 -15.07 13.26
CA ALA A 435 13.25 -13.64 13.54
C ALA A 435 11.80 -13.22 13.76
N ASN A 436 11.57 -12.36 14.77
CA ASN A 436 10.24 -11.83 15.05
C ASN A 436 9.85 -10.80 13.95
N PRO A 437 8.79 -11.07 13.16
CA PRO A 437 8.42 -10.23 12.02
C PRO A 437 7.95 -8.84 12.43
N GLU A 438 7.28 -8.68 13.58
CA GLU A 438 6.82 -7.38 14.07
C GLU A 438 8.01 -6.49 14.47
N ARG A 439 8.97 -7.06 15.20
CA ARG A 439 10.19 -6.35 15.59
C ARG A 439 11.01 -5.94 14.36
N MET A 440 11.05 -6.80 13.33
CA MET A 440 11.71 -6.49 12.05
C MET A 440 11.01 -5.38 11.29
N ARG A 441 9.69 -5.43 11.14
CA ARG A 441 8.90 -4.35 10.49
C ARG A 441 9.15 -3.02 11.19
N LEU A 442 9.07 -2.99 12.52
CA LEU A 442 9.36 -1.79 13.31
C LEU A 442 10.80 -1.29 13.11
N HIS A 443 11.77 -2.19 13.02
CA HIS A 443 13.17 -1.84 12.75
C HIS A 443 13.35 -1.25 11.34
N HIS A 444 12.78 -1.90 10.31
CA HIS A 444 12.86 -1.45 8.92
C HIS A 444 12.15 -0.11 8.69
N VAL A 445 11.00 0.12 9.34
CA VAL A 445 10.34 1.42 9.36
C VAL A 445 11.27 2.49 9.93
N ARG A 446 11.91 2.23 11.08
CA ARG A 446 12.87 3.16 11.68
C ARG A 446 14.08 3.45 10.77
N GLU A 447 14.61 2.44 10.07
CA GLU A 447 15.69 2.62 9.09
C GLU A 447 15.25 3.49 7.91
N ARG A 448 14.05 3.24 7.36
CA ARG A 448 13.49 4.00 6.23
C ARG A 448 13.26 5.45 6.62
N THR A 449 12.76 5.70 7.83
CA THR A 449 12.62 7.04 8.42
C THR A 449 13.97 7.74 8.55
N ARG A 450 15.00 7.06 9.06
CA ARG A 450 16.37 7.61 9.16
C ARG A 450 16.96 7.94 7.78
N TRP A 451 16.74 7.08 6.78
CA TRP A 451 17.19 7.31 5.42
C TRP A 451 16.52 8.52 4.77
N LYS A 452 15.19 8.65 4.90
CA LYS A 452 14.43 9.81 4.40
C LYS A 452 14.96 11.12 5.00
N LEU A 453 15.13 11.17 6.32
CA LEU A 453 15.74 12.30 7.03
C LEU A 453 17.14 12.63 6.48
N ARG A 454 17.96 11.60 6.24
CA ARG A 454 19.30 11.78 5.66
C ARG A 454 19.22 12.42 4.29
N CYS A 455 18.34 11.95 3.41
CA CYS A 455 18.16 12.51 2.07
C CYS A 455 17.62 13.94 2.08
N THR A 456 16.65 14.24 2.96
CA THR A 456 16.10 15.60 3.11
C THR A 456 17.16 16.58 3.62
N LEU A 457 17.99 16.13 4.58
CA LEU A 457 19.05 16.98 5.11
C LEU A 457 20.25 17.06 4.18
N GLU A 458 20.61 16.01 3.45
CA GLU A 458 21.59 16.05 2.35
C GLU A 458 21.14 16.96 1.20
N GLU A 459 19.83 17.09 0.97
CA GLU A 459 19.26 18.07 0.05
C GLU A 459 19.38 19.50 0.60
N ALA A 460 19.00 19.71 1.87
CA ALA A 460 19.15 21.01 2.52
C ALA A 460 20.62 21.47 2.62
N THR A 461 21.56 20.54 2.71
CA THR A 461 23.01 20.78 2.76
C THR A 461 23.70 20.57 1.42
N ARG A 462 22.95 20.40 0.32
CA ARG A 462 23.53 20.13 -1.00
C ARG A 462 24.45 21.27 -1.47
N GLN A 463 24.14 22.51 -1.10
CA GLN A 463 24.98 23.67 -1.40
C GLN A 463 26.33 23.64 -0.65
N THR A 464 26.42 22.91 0.47
CA THR A 464 27.67 22.73 1.22
C THR A 464 28.37 21.39 0.92
N GLY A 465 27.70 20.47 0.23
CA GLY A 465 28.24 19.14 -0.14
C GLY A 465 28.36 18.16 1.04
N GLU A 466 27.81 18.48 2.20
CA GLU A 466 28.02 17.71 3.43
C GLU A 466 26.90 16.68 3.69
N ARG A 467 27.25 15.50 4.22
CA ARG A 467 26.27 14.46 4.62
C ARG A 467 25.61 14.78 5.95
N TRP A 468 24.38 14.34 6.21
CA TRP A 468 23.70 14.60 7.50
C TRP A 468 24.51 14.21 8.75
N SER A 469 25.23 13.09 8.72
CA SER A 469 26.02 12.63 9.87
C SER A 469 27.26 13.50 10.13
N THR A 470 27.76 14.19 9.11
CA THR A 470 29.00 14.98 9.17
C THR A 470 28.78 16.47 8.94
N SER A 471 27.56 16.87 8.58
CA SER A 471 27.26 18.24 8.16
C SER A 471 27.41 19.22 9.30
N GLN A 472 28.08 20.32 8.99
CA GLN A 472 28.27 21.46 9.86
C GLN A 472 27.11 22.46 9.78
N HIS A 473 26.14 22.24 8.90
CA HIS A 473 24.96 23.09 8.76
C HIS A 473 24.18 23.19 10.09
N PRO A 474 23.76 24.41 10.50
CA PRO A 474 23.10 24.64 11.78
C PRO A 474 21.87 23.72 12.01
N ALA A 475 20.97 23.61 11.03
CA ALA A 475 19.78 22.76 11.15
C ALA A 475 20.11 21.28 11.40
N ALA A 476 21.12 20.73 10.70
CA ALA A 476 21.54 19.35 10.87
C ALA A 476 22.15 19.13 12.27
N LYS A 477 22.98 20.07 12.74
CA LYS A 477 23.50 20.07 14.12
C LYS A 477 22.39 20.13 15.16
N THR A 478 21.34 20.93 14.92
CA THR A 478 20.23 21.15 15.85
C THR A 478 19.41 19.88 15.99
N ALA A 479 19.03 19.31 14.85
CA ALA A 479 18.29 18.05 14.79
C ALA A 479 19.07 16.88 15.42
N ARG A 480 20.39 16.76 15.14
CA ARG A 480 21.26 15.76 15.79
C ARG A 480 21.34 15.94 17.30
N SER A 481 21.48 17.19 17.77
CA SER A 481 21.55 17.49 19.20
C SER A 481 20.28 17.09 19.93
N LEU A 482 19.11 17.49 19.41
CA LEU A 482 17.82 17.17 20.02
C LEU A 482 17.54 15.67 20.02
N TRP A 483 17.93 14.96 18.95
CA TRP A 483 17.84 13.51 18.91
C TRP A 483 18.73 12.86 19.98
N ALA A 484 19.98 13.29 20.09
CA ALA A 484 20.92 12.74 21.08
C ALA A 484 20.48 13.02 22.52
N GLN A 485 19.82 14.16 22.78
CA GLN A 485 19.22 14.46 24.09
C GLN A 485 18.06 13.54 24.39
N ARG A 486 17.13 13.36 23.43
CA ARG A 486 15.97 12.47 23.60
C ARG A 486 16.40 11.01 23.80
N ALA A 487 17.29 10.50 22.95
CA ALA A 487 17.80 9.14 23.08
C ALA A 487 18.50 8.90 24.43
N ARG A 488 19.21 9.91 24.95
CA ARG A 488 19.80 9.84 26.29
C ARG A 488 18.77 9.83 27.40
N TRP A 489 17.72 10.66 27.31
CA TRP A 489 16.63 10.68 28.28
C TRP A 489 15.86 9.36 28.30
N ASP A 490 15.48 8.86 27.13
CA ASP A 490 14.72 7.61 26.97
C ASP A 490 15.52 6.36 27.40
N ALA A 491 16.85 6.47 27.49
CA ALA A 491 17.73 5.41 27.98
C ALA A 491 17.90 5.41 29.51
N LEU A 492 17.40 6.42 30.22
CA LEU A 492 17.45 6.46 31.68
C LEU A 492 16.37 5.55 32.28
N PRO A 493 16.68 4.83 33.38
CA PRO A 493 15.68 4.16 34.19
C PRO A 493 14.55 5.09 34.65
N ASP A 494 13.33 4.58 34.76
CA ASP A 494 12.13 5.40 35.05
C ASP A 494 12.20 6.11 36.41
N ASP A 495 12.81 5.47 37.41
CA ASP A 495 13.07 6.04 38.74
C ASP A 495 14.02 7.24 38.66
N VAL A 496 15.07 7.15 37.84
CA VAL A 496 16.00 8.24 37.57
C VAL A 496 15.32 9.37 36.81
N GLN A 497 14.47 9.06 35.83
CA GLN A 497 13.67 10.08 35.14
C GLN A 497 12.75 10.82 36.12
N GLU A 498 12.07 10.11 37.02
CA GLU A 498 11.15 10.70 37.99
C GLU A 498 11.87 11.56 39.03
N GLN A 499 13.02 11.10 39.53
CA GLN A 499 13.88 11.90 40.42
C GLN A 499 14.29 13.22 39.75
N LYS A 500 14.69 13.18 38.47
CA LYS A 500 15.04 14.37 37.69
C LYS A 500 13.84 15.30 37.47
N ARG A 501 12.63 14.77 37.24
CA ARG A 501 11.40 15.57 37.17
C ARG A 501 11.10 16.27 38.50
N LYS A 502 11.33 15.60 39.64
CA LYS A 502 11.16 16.18 40.99
C LYS A 502 12.16 17.30 41.25
N GLN A 503 13.45 17.09 40.93
CA GLN A 503 14.49 18.12 41.07
C GLN A 503 14.16 19.38 40.25
N ARG A 504 13.70 19.21 39.00
CA ARG A 504 13.26 20.33 38.15
C ARG A 504 12.08 21.09 38.74
N ARG A 505 11.05 20.37 39.25
CA ARG A 505 9.91 21.00 39.92
C ARG A 505 10.34 21.82 41.15
N ALA A 506 11.25 21.28 41.96
CA ALA A 506 11.78 21.98 43.13
C ALA A 506 12.59 23.23 42.76
N PHE A 507 13.36 23.19 41.66
CA PHE A 507 14.08 24.36 41.15
C PHE A 507 13.13 25.45 40.63
N LEU A 508 12.09 25.07 39.87
CA LEU A 508 11.08 26.01 39.36
C LEU A 508 10.34 26.76 40.47
N GLY A 509 10.16 26.10 41.63
CA GLY A 509 9.58 26.73 42.82
C GLY A 509 10.45 27.83 43.44
N LYS A 510 11.75 27.87 43.13
CA LYS A 510 12.71 28.87 43.67
C LYS A 510 12.88 30.09 42.78
N LEU A 511 12.42 30.05 41.53
CA LEU A 511 12.50 31.17 40.59
C LEU A 511 11.47 32.24 40.93
N ASP A 512 11.86 33.50 40.74
CA ASP A 512 10.91 34.62 40.82
C ASP A 512 9.89 34.55 39.66
N PRO A 513 8.75 35.27 39.75
CA PRO A 513 7.71 35.21 38.71
C PRO A 513 8.19 35.57 37.29
N GLY A 514 9.13 36.53 37.15
CA GLY A 514 9.64 36.97 35.85
C GLY A 514 10.68 36.02 35.25
N GLU A 515 11.51 35.40 36.07
CA GLU A 515 12.40 34.30 35.70
C GLU A 515 11.61 33.06 35.27
N ARG A 516 10.55 32.74 36.01
CA ARG A 516 9.65 31.62 35.71
C ARG A 516 8.94 31.81 34.38
N SER A 517 8.45 33.01 34.09
CA SER A 517 7.83 33.33 32.78
C SER A 517 8.81 33.13 31.62
N ARG A 518 10.02 33.72 31.72
CA ARG A 518 11.07 33.58 30.70
C ARG A 518 11.48 32.13 30.47
N TRP A 519 11.49 31.32 31.55
CA TRP A 519 11.76 29.90 31.47
C TRP A 519 10.67 29.14 30.69
N PHE A 520 9.39 29.40 30.95
CA PHE A 520 8.30 28.78 30.21
C PHE A 520 8.26 29.21 28.73
N ASP A 521 8.53 30.48 28.44
CA ASP A 521 8.65 30.96 27.06
C ASP A 521 9.76 30.24 26.29
N TRP A 522 10.91 30.02 26.95
CA TRP A 522 11.99 29.24 26.37
C TRP A 522 11.60 27.76 26.17
N LEU A 523 10.88 27.14 27.11
CA LEU A 523 10.39 25.77 26.96
C LEU A 523 9.42 25.64 25.77
N ASN A 524 8.50 26.59 25.60
CA ASN A 524 7.56 26.61 24.47
C ASN A 524 8.31 26.75 23.14
N LYS A 525 9.31 27.64 23.09
CA LYS A 525 10.17 27.80 21.92
C LYS A 525 10.98 26.54 21.64
N ARG A 526 11.55 25.91 22.67
CA ARG A 526 12.30 24.65 22.55
C ARG A 526 11.41 23.51 22.09
N ASP A 527 10.17 23.43 22.58
CA ASP A 527 9.21 22.42 22.15
C ASP A 527 8.87 22.57 20.66
N SER A 528 8.66 23.80 20.20
CA SER A 528 8.45 24.09 18.77
C SER A 528 9.64 23.62 17.90
N ILE A 529 10.87 23.84 18.35
CA ILE A 529 12.09 23.37 17.66
C ILE A 529 12.19 21.83 17.73
N ALA A 530 11.81 21.22 18.86
CA ALA A 530 11.81 19.77 19.04
C ALA A 530 10.76 19.09 18.16
N GLN A 531 9.58 19.69 18.01
CA GLN A 531 8.54 19.24 17.10
C GLN A 531 8.99 19.40 15.63
N ALA A 532 9.64 20.50 15.26
CA ALA A 532 10.24 20.66 13.94
C ALA A 532 11.31 19.60 13.65
N ALA A 533 12.16 19.29 14.64
CA ALA A 533 13.12 18.19 14.54
C ALA A 533 12.44 16.81 14.44
N ALA A 534 11.30 16.63 15.11
CA ALA A 534 10.50 15.40 15.04
C ALA A 534 9.81 15.24 13.68
N ARG A 535 9.24 16.32 13.12
CA ARG A 535 8.68 16.35 11.76
C ARG A 535 9.76 16.12 10.71
N ALA A 536 10.91 16.77 10.83
CA ALA A 536 12.06 16.50 9.97
C ALA A 536 12.45 15.02 10.02
N ARG A 537 12.45 14.43 11.22
CA ARG A 537 12.72 12.99 11.39
C ARG A 537 11.70 12.11 10.67
N THR A 538 10.42 12.42 10.71
CA THR A 538 9.38 11.64 10.01
C THR A 538 9.28 11.96 8.52
N GLY A 539 10.07 12.91 8.01
CA GLY A 539 10.01 13.40 6.63
C GLY A 539 8.74 14.21 6.36
N GLN A 540 8.17 14.80 7.41
CA GLN A 540 7.00 15.67 7.38
C GLN A 540 7.39 17.13 7.67
N ASP A 541 8.66 17.49 7.51
CA ASP A 541 9.13 18.86 7.69
C ASP A 541 8.63 19.80 6.59
N HIS A 542 8.30 21.01 7.00
CA HIS A 542 8.00 22.12 6.12
C HIS A 542 9.21 23.06 6.00
N PRO A 543 9.27 23.93 4.97
CA PRO A 543 10.32 24.94 4.86
C PRO A 543 10.49 25.80 6.12
N ALA A 544 9.38 26.06 6.84
CA ALA A 544 9.40 26.75 8.13
C ALA A 544 10.13 25.96 9.23
N ASP A 545 10.07 24.63 9.22
CA ASP A 545 10.79 23.78 10.17
C ASP A 545 12.30 23.86 9.92
N VAL A 546 12.73 23.88 8.66
CA VAL A 546 14.13 24.06 8.29
C VAL A 546 14.64 25.43 8.73
N ALA A 547 13.86 26.49 8.51
CA ALA A 547 14.20 27.83 8.98
C ALA A 547 14.26 27.92 10.51
N LEU A 548 13.32 27.27 11.21
CA LEU A 548 13.28 27.20 12.67
C LEU A 548 14.46 26.43 13.25
N LEU A 549 14.85 25.31 12.63
CA LEU A 549 16.02 24.51 13.04
C LEU A 549 17.34 25.22 12.74
N THR A 550 17.39 26.01 11.65
CA THR A 550 18.55 26.81 11.26
C THR A 550 18.76 27.99 12.20
N SER A 551 17.66 28.65 12.59
CA SER A 551 17.65 29.80 13.51
C SER A 551 17.58 29.40 14.99
N ALA A 552 17.61 28.09 15.29
CA ALA A 552 17.57 27.59 16.65
C ALA A 552 18.75 28.15 17.47
N PRO A 553 18.50 28.59 18.72
CA PRO A 553 19.57 29.14 19.54
C PRO A 553 20.62 28.07 19.83
N MET A 554 21.90 28.49 19.90
CA MET A 554 23.01 27.58 20.15
C MET A 554 22.89 26.77 21.44
N THR A 555 22.10 27.26 22.41
CA THR A 555 21.77 26.57 23.66
C THR A 555 21.12 25.21 23.44
N VAL A 556 20.46 24.99 22.28
CA VAL A 556 19.97 23.66 21.89
C VAL A 556 21.11 22.66 21.67
N HIS A 557 22.30 23.12 21.24
CA HIS A 557 23.49 22.27 21.11
C HIS A 557 24.24 22.07 22.42
N LEU A 558 24.08 22.96 23.40
CA LEU A 558 24.72 22.80 24.71
C LEU A 558 24.25 21.53 25.43
N GLY A 559 23.05 21.02 25.14
CA GLY A 559 22.62 19.69 25.61
C GLY A 559 23.48 18.51 25.15
N MET A 560 24.37 18.70 24.16
CA MET A 560 25.41 17.71 23.84
C MET A 560 26.64 17.80 24.74
N ARG A 561 26.99 18.98 25.25
CA ARG A 561 28.26 19.28 25.94
C ARG A 561 28.10 19.44 27.45
N GLU A 562 26.96 19.91 27.92
CA GLU A 562 26.66 20.13 29.33
C GLU A 562 25.82 18.97 29.89
N ARG A 563 26.20 18.43 31.05
CA ARG A 563 25.37 17.49 31.83
C ARG A 563 24.30 18.21 32.67
N THR A 564 24.41 19.53 32.83
CA THR A 564 23.53 20.35 33.69
C THR A 564 22.06 20.35 33.25
N TRP A 565 21.75 20.14 31.96
CA TRP A 565 20.35 19.97 31.54
C TRP A 565 19.73 18.65 32.04
N LEU A 566 20.54 17.61 32.25
CA LEU A 566 20.10 16.33 32.82
C LEU A 566 19.94 16.43 34.33
N ASP A 567 20.88 17.10 35.01
CA ASP A 567 20.99 17.09 36.47
C ASP A 567 20.32 18.30 37.14
N GLY A 568 19.85 19.28 36.36
CA GLY A 568 19.53 20.61 36.86
C GLY A 568 20.82 21.40 37.16
N PRO A 569 20.72 22.71 37.47
CA PRO A 569 21.89 23.44 37.94
C PRO A 569 22.39 22.78 39.23
N THR A 570 23.61 22.26 39.21
CA THR A 570 24.29 21.76 40.40
C THR A 570 24.44 22.92 41.39
N ALA A 571 23.93 22.75 42.61
CA ALA A 571 24.17 23.68 43.70
C ALA A 571 25.66 23.68 44.03
N GLY A 572 26.42 24.54 43.37
CA GLY A 572 27.87 24.59 43.49
C GLY A 572 28.40 25.98 43.13
N ARG A 573 28.67 26.76 44.19
CA ARG A 573 29.26 28.11 44.22
C ARG A 573 28.44 29.22 43.56
N ALA A 574 27.81 30.02 44.42
CA ALA A 574 27.45 31.40 44.15
C ALA A 574 28.69 32.18 43.69
N GLY A 575 28.85 32.32 42.38
CA GLY A 575 29.54 33.44 41.74
C GLY A 575 28.47 34.33 41.12
N PRO A 576 28.57 35.67 41.20
CA PRO A 576 27.54 36.58 40.74
C PRO A 576 27.59 36.71 39.21
N SER A 577 27.21 35.67 38.47
CA SER A 577 26.89 35.71 37.02
C SER A 577 26.79 34.30 36.44
N GLN A 578 25.59 33.71 36.39
CA GLN A 578 25.20 32.77 35.31
C GLN A 578 23.70 32.42 35.36
N LEU A 579 22.86 33.46 35.25
CA LEU A 579 21.58 33.37 34.55
C LEU A 579 21.61 34.38 33.39
N LEU A 580 22.59 34.23 32.49
CA LEU A 580 22.58 34.92 31.21
C LEU A 580 21.81 34.05 30.20
N LEU A 581 20.49 34.06 30.31
CA LEU A 581 19.62 33.57 29.23
C LEU A 581 19.61 34.51 28.01
N PHE A 582 20.23 35.71 28.09
CA PHE A 582 20.24 36.69 27.01
C PHE A 582 21.46 37.62 27.09
N ASN A 583 22.37 37.53 26.12
CA ASN A 583 23.02 38.72 25.56
C ASN A 583 23.50 38.46 24.13
N ARG A 584 22.92 39.18 23.15
CA ARG A 584 23.39 39.27 21.75
C ARG A 584 24.31 40.48 21.62
N ALA A 585 25.44 40.48 22.32
CA ALA A 585 26.52 41.44 22.12
C ALA A 585 27.74 40.97 22.93
N ALA A 586 28.51 40.06 22.34
CA ALA A 586 29.92 39.78 22.64
C ALA A 586 30.47 38.91 21.51
#